data_AF-A0A496T0W8-F1
#
_entry.id   AF-A0A496T0W8-F1
#
_cell.length_a   1.000
_cell.length_b   1.000
_cell.length_c   1.000
_cell.angle_alpha   90.00
_cell.angle_beta   90.00
_cell.angle_gamma   90.00
#
_symmetry.space_group_name_H-M   'P 1'
#
loop_
_entity.id
_entity.type
_entity.pdbx_description
1 polymer ?
#
loop_
_entity_poly.entity_id
_entity_poly.type
_entity_poly.pdbx_seq_one_letter_code
_entity_poly.pdbx_strand_id
1 'polypeptide(L)'
;MLKKILLLGLFSCWLSQGVTAQTMFTNVADSLGLNVSADAGIALADYNNDGHLDVYIANRYGPNYLFANDGDETFSDVTESAGVGVLDFSLSGTWGDFNNDGFLDLYVAIKESSN
;
A
#
# COMPACT_ATOMS: atom_id res chain seq x y z
N MET A 1 8.50 12.30 16.26
CA MET A 1 8.09 10.96 15.78
C MET A 1 6.72 10.66 16.34
N LEU A 2 5.75 10.39 15.47
CA LEU A 2 4.32 10.31 15.82
C LEU A 2 4.12 9.33 16.99
N LYS A 3 3.37 9.80 17.99
CA LYS A 3 3.26 9.21 19.32
C LYS A 3 2.20 8.11 19.38
N LYS A 4 2.51 7.13 20.26
CA LYS A 4 1.68 6.15 20.98
C LYS A 4 0.21 6.53 21.26
N ILE A 5 -0.59 5.50 21.62
CA ILE A 5 -1.66 5.38 22.66
C ILE A 5 -3.01 4.93 22.07
N LEU A 6 -3.91 4.19 22.72
CA LEU A 6 -3.97 3.23 23.84
C LEU A 6 -5.48 2.83 23.88
N LEU A 7 -5.78 1.55 24.10
CA LEU A 7 -7.16 1.06 24.23
C LEU A 7 -7.79 1.55 25.55
N LEU A 8 -8.97 2.18 25.54
CA LEU A 8 -9.68 2.61 26.76
C LEU A 8 -10.98 1.80 26.97
N GLY A 9 -11.03 1.07 28.08
CA GLY A 9 -12.21 0.41 28.64
C GLY A 9 -12.99 1.32 29.61
N LEU A 10 -14.30 1.14 29.64
CA LEU A 10 -15.29 2.00 30.31
C LEU A 10 -15.17 2.00 31.85
N PHE A 11 -15.16 3.19 32.46
CA PHE A 11 -15.60 3.41 33.84
C PHE A 11 -16.44 4.68 33.89
N SER A 12 -17.71 4.54 34.27
CA SER A 12 -18.69 5.62 34.36
C SER A 12 -18.52 6.42 35.66
N CYS A 13 -18.40 7.75 35.57
CA CYS A 13 -18.85 8.64 36.64
C CYS A 13 -19.05 10.07 36.09
N TRP A 14 -20.18 10.69 36.43
CA TRP A 14 -20.70 11.91 35.85
C TRP A 14 -19.86 13.15 36.18
N LEU A 15 -19.22 13.72 35.15
CA LEU A 15 -18.88 15.13 34.99
C LEU A 15 -18.62 15.36 33.50
N SER A 16 -19.28 16.36 32.91
CA SER A 16 -19.40 16.61 31.47
C SER A 16 -18.10 17.11 30.81
N GLN A 17 -16.99 16.40 30.96
CA GLN A 17 -15.90 16.52 30.01
C GLN A 17 -16.17 15.53 28.90
N GLY A 18 -16.62 16.07 27.76
CA GLY A 18 -16.83 15.30 26.54
C GLY A 18 -15.58 14.51 26.23
N VAL A 19 -15.67 13.19 26.39
CA VAL A 19 -14.72 12.28 25.77
C VAL A 19 -14.97 12.40 24.28
N THR A 20 -14.22 13.27 23.60
CA THR A 20 -14.21 13.25 22.13
C THR A 20 -13.49 11.98 21.73
N ALA A 21 -14.27 11.00 21.30
CA ALA A 21 -13.76 9.84 20.58
C ALA A 21 -12.80 10.36 19.50
N GLN A 22 -11.55 9.92 19.56
CA GLN A 22 -10.54 10.27 18.59
C GLN A 22 -11.08 9.91 17.19
N THR A 23 -11.08 10.88 16.29
CA THR A 23 -11.40 10.73 14.86
C THR A 23 -10.20 10.05 14.18
N MET A 24 -10.00 8.75 14.43
CA MET A 24 -8.65 8.15 14.58
C MET A 24 -7.74 8.02 13.36
N PHE A 25 -8.16 8.35 12.13
CA PHE A 25 -7.28 8.27 10.97
C PHE A 25 -7.54 9.42 10.00
N THR A 26 -6.47 10.09 9.58
CA THR A 26 -6.46 11.06 8.49
C THR A 26 -6.09 10.31 7.23
N ASN A 27 -6.94 10.37 6.20
CA ASN A 27 -6.55 9.91 4.87
C ASN A 27 -5.46 10.86 4.35
N VAL A 28 -4.27 10.31 4.09
CA VAL A 28 -3.12 11.02 3.52
C VAL A 28 -2.76 10.52 2.13
N ALA A 29 -3.54 9.59 1.54
CA ALA A 29 -3.24 9.01 0.24
C ALA A 29 -3.10 10.09 -0.84
N ASP A 30 -3.99 11.09 -0.84
CA ASP A 30 -3.93 12.24 -1.75
C ASP A 30 -2.62 13.03 -1.62
N SER A 31 -2.23 13.37 -0.38
CA SER A 31 -1.01 14.14 -0.13
C SER A 31 0.27 13.38 -0.45
N LEU A 32 0.21 12.04 -0.41
CA LEU A 32 1.36 11.16 -0.70
C LEU A 32 1.43 10.75 -2.18
N GLY A 33 0.47 11.16 -3.02
CA GLY A 33 0.41 10.73 -4.42
C GLY A 33 -0.12 9.30 -4.64
N LEU A 34 -0.72 8.69 -3.62
CA LEU A 34 -1.20 7.30 -3.62
C LEU A 34 -2.73 7.17 -3.80
N ASN A 35 -3.42 8.23 -4.21
CA ASN A 35 -4.88 8.17 -4.45
C ASN A 35 -5.20 7.51 -5.80
N VAL A 36 -5.07 6.19 -5.83
CA VAL A 36 -5.45 5.34 -6.97
C VAL A 36 -6.48 4.30 -6.57
N SER A 37 -7.06 3.64 -7.57
CA SER A 37 -7.87 2.45 -7.31
C SER A 37 -7.00 1.36 -6.68
N ALA A 38 -7.49 0.79 -5.58
CA ALA A 38 -6.92 -0.36 -4.90
C ALA A 38 -8.04 -1.33 -4.57
N ASP A 39 -8.42 -2.16 -5.54
CA ASP A 39 -9.62 -2.99 -5.43
C ASP A 39 -9.33 -4.48 -5.13
N ALA A 40 -8.10 -4.96 -5.34
CA ALA A 40 -7.78 -6.39 -5.22
C ALA A 40 -6.82 -6.70 -4.07
N GLY A 41 -5.55 -6.30 -4.20
CA GLY A 41 -4.49 -6.68 -3.27
C GLY A 41 -3.35 -5.68 -3.27
N ILE A 42 -2.62 -5.65 -2.16
CA ILE A 42 -1.45 -4.80 -1.96
C ILE A 42 -0.28 -5.68 -1.56
N ALA A 43 0.91 -5.41 -2.09
CA ALA A 43 2.15 -6.06 -1.69
C ALA A 43 3.23 -5.01 -1.44
N LEU A 44 3.92 -5.13 -0.30
CA LEU A 44 4.97 -4.19 0.12
C LEU A 44 6.33 -4.87 0.05
N ALA A 45 7.32 -4.18 -0.51
CA ALA A 45 8.71 -4.61 -0.57
C ALA A 45 9.62 -3.42 -0.90
N ASP A 46 10.90 -3.53 -0.58
CA ASP A 46 11.95 -2.64 -1.06
C ASP A 46 12.45 -3.22 -2.41
N TYR A 47 11.81 -2.84 -3.52
CA TYR A 47 12.06 -3.51 -4.81
C TYR A 47 13.38 -3.06 -5.45
N ASN A 48 13.86 -1.86 -5.09
CA ASN A 48 15.04 -1.22 -5.66
C ASN A 48 16.25 -1.24 -4.71
N ASN A 49 16.12 -1.84 -3.51
CA ASN A 49 17.13 -1.91 -2.45
C ASN A 49 17.59 -0.54 -1.94
N ASP A 50 16.71 0.45 -1.90
CA ASP A 50 17.01 1.79 -1.37
C ASP A 50 16.80 1.92 0.15
N GLY A 51 16.24 0.89 0.79
CA GLY A 51 15.96 0.84 2.21
C GLY A 51 14.57 1.37 2.59
N HIS A 52 13.74 1.71 1.61
CA HIS A 52 12.36 2.16 1.81
C HIS A 52 11.38 1.12 1.27
N LEU A 53 10.25 0.96 1.98
CA LEU A 53 9.20 0.05 1.51
C LEU A 53 8.36 0.74 0.44
N ASP A 54 8.31 0.10 -0.73
CA ASP A 54 7.51 0.47 -1.89
C ASP A 54 6.14 -0.21 -1.85
N VAL A 55 5.21 0.29 -2.66
CA VAL A 55 3.81 -0.16 -2.68
C VAL A 55 3.42 -0.65 -4.06
N TYR A 56 3.16 -1.95 -4.18
CA TYR A 56 2.48 -2.52 -5.34
C TYR A 56 0.98 -2.69 -5.07
N ILE A 57 0.15 -2.33 -6.05
CA ILE A 57 -1.30 -2.42 -6.00
C ILE A 57 -1.80 -3.23 -7.20
N ALA A 58 -2.48 -4.33 -6.92
CA ALA A 58 -3.20 -5.12 -7.90
C ALA A 58 -4.67 -4.66 -8.00
N ASN A 59 -5.17 -4.57 -9.23
CA ASN A 59 -6.55 -4.19 -9.54
C ASN A 59 -7.24 -5.22 -10.45
N ARG A 60 -8.54 -5.40 -10.24
CA ARG A 60 -9.39 -6.28 -11.05
C ARG A 60 -9.94 -5.58 -12.29
N TYR A 61 -10.20 -4.28 -12.18
CA TYR A 61 -10.91 -3.50 -13.20
C TYR A 61 -10.17 -2.23 -13.61
N GLY A 62 -8.84 -2.23 -13.47
CA GLY A 62 -7.97 -1.10 -13.79
C GLY A 62 -6.51 -1.52 -13.87
N PRO A 63 -5.59 -0.59 -14.16
CA PRO A 63 -4.17 -0.89 -14.16
C PRO A 63 -3.69 -1.25 -12.76
N ASN A 64 -2.70 -2.13 -12.70
CA ASN A 64 -1.88 -2.28 -11.51
C ASN A 64 -0.94 -1.08 -11.37
N TYR A 65 -0.50 -0.79 -10.14
CA TYR A 65 0.42 0.31 -9.86
C TYR A 65 1.61 -0.17 -9.03
N LEU A 66 2.77 0.46 -9.25
CA LEU A 66 3.93 0.37 -8.37
C LEU A 66 4.40 1.77 -8.03
N PHE A 67 4.46 2.07 -6.74
CA PHE A 67 4.93 3.32 -6.19
C PHE A 67 6.22 3.11 -5.43
N ALA A 68 7.29 3.77 -5.89
CA ALA A 68 8.57 3.83 -5.19
C ALA A 68 8.49 4.83 -4.05
N ASN A 69 9.00 4.49 -2.87
CA ASN A 69 9.03 5.37 -1.72
C ASN A 69 10.32 6.19 -1.72
N ASP A 70 10.21 7.49 -1.95
CA ASP A 70 11.38 8.38 -2.11
C ASP A 70 12.07 8.72 -0.77
N GLY A 71 11.57 8.19 0.36
CA GLY A 71 12.18 8.33 1.68
C GLY A 71 11.90 9.68 2.37
N ASP A 72 11.18 10.57 1.71
CA ASP A 72 10.87 11.94 2.17
C ASP A 72 9.35 12.20 2.35
N GLU A 73 8.61 11.13 2.69
CA GLU A 73 7.14 11.14 2.76
C GLU A 73 6.48 11.40 1.40
N THR A 74 7.15 11.10 0.29
CA THR A 74 6.56 11.11 -1.05
C THR A 74 6.73 9.77 -1.76
N PHE A 75 5.91 9.56 -2.78
CA PHE A 75 5.94 8.37 -3.61
C PHE A 75 5.97 8.74 -5.10
N SER A 76 6.82 8.04 -5.84
CA SER A 76 6.93 8.17 -7.29
C SER A 76 6.25 6.99 -7.98
N ASP A 77 5.34 7.27 -8.93
CA ASP A 77 4.74 6.24 -9.77
C ASP A 77 5.79 5.71 -10.77
N VAL A 78 6.20 4.46 -10.59
CA VAL A 78 7.19 3.76 -11.42
C VAL A 78 6.54 2.62 -12.21
N THR A 79 5.22 2.62 -12.34
CA THR A 79 4.44 1.55 -12.96
C THR A 79 4.88 1.24 -14.39
N GLU A 80 5.11 2.29 -15.20
CA GLU A 80 5.52 2.15 -16.60
C GLU A 80 6.98 1.70 -16.72
N SER A 81 7.90 2.30 -15.96
CA SER A 81 9.32 1.97 -16.00
C SER A 81 9.61 0.56 -15.47
N ALA A 82 8.85 0.09 -14.49
CA ALA A 82 8.92 -1.27 -13.97
C ALA A 82 8.16 -2.30 -14.84
N GLY A 83 7.35 -1.84 -15.82
CA GLY A 83 6.61 -2.72 -16.72
C GLY A 83 5.48 -3.51 -16.05
N VAL A 84 4.97 -3.04 -14.89
CA VAL A 84 3.98 -3.76 -14.07
C VAL A 84 2.55 -3.24 -14.24
N GLY A 85 2.32 -2.28 -15.13
CA GLY A 85 1.01 -1.69 -15.46
C GLY A 85 0.07 -2.61 -16.24
N VAL A 86 -0.01 -3.88 -15.84
CA VAL A 86 -0.88 -4.90 -16.45
C VAL A 86 -2.35 -4.47 -16.31
N LEU A 87 -3.11 -4.59 -17.41
CA LEU A 87 -4.54 -4.23 -17.49
C LEU A 87 -5.50 -5.43 -17.33
N ASP A 88 -4.97 -6.57 -16.89
CA ASP A 88 -5.74 -7.79 -16.65
C ASP A 88 -6.26 -7.87 -15.22
N PHE A 89 -7.24 -8.77 -15.03
CA PHE A 89 -7.88 -9.04 -13.74
C PHE A 89 -6.86 -9.61 -12.74
N SER A 90 -6.19 -8.72 -12.02
CA SER A 90 -5.14 -9.06 -11.07
C SER A 90 -5.74 -9.22 -9.68
N LEU A 91 -5.29 -10.24 -8.94
CA LEU A 91 -5.82 -10.60 -7.63
C LEU A 91 -4.88 -10.18 -6.50
N SER A 92 -3.59 -10.48 -6.66
CA SER A 92 -2.57 -10.24 -5.64
C SER A 92 -1.16 -10.29 -6.22
N GLY A 93 -0.22 -9.59 -5.60
CA GLY A 93 1.21 -9.73 -5.86
C GLY A 93 1.95 -10.36 -4.67
N THR A 94 3.09 -11.00 -4.92
CA THR A 94 4.05 -11.39 -3.88
C THR A 94 5.48 -11.15 -4.39
N TRP A 95 6.37 -10.84 -3.45
CA TRP A 95 7.76 -10.49 -3.73
C TRP A 95 8.68 -11.62 -3.31
N GLY A 96 9.74 -11.84 -4.09
CA GLY A 96 10.80 -12.78 -3.76
C GLY A 96 11.96 -12.66 -4.73
N ASP A 97 13.17 -12.94 -4.27
CA ASP A 97 14.34 -13.04 -5.15
C ASP A 97 14.35 -14.45 -5.78
N PHE A 98 13.67 -14.62 -6.90
CA PHE A 98 13.49 -15.92 -7.56
C PHE A 98 14.67 -16.28 -8.45
N ASN A 99 15.40 -15.28 -8.93
CA ASN A 99 16.55 -15.44 -9.81
C ASN A 99 17.91 -15.42 -9.06
N ASN A 100 17.89 -15.10 -7.76
CA ASN A 100 19.04 -14.97 -6.86
C ASN A 100 20.05 -13.90 -7.32
N ASP A 101 19.57 -12.76 -7.82
CA ASP A 101 20.38 -11.60 -8.20
C ASP A 101 20.48 -10.53 -7.09
N GLY A 102 19.77 -10.74 -5.98
CA GLY A 102 19.74 -9.83 -4.84
C GLY A 102 18.71 -8.69 -4.96
N PHE A 103 17.92 -8.65 -6.03
CA PHE A 103 16.76 -7.78 -6.19
C PHE A 103 15.47 -8.61 -6.06
N LEU A 104 14.40 -7.97 -5.56
CA LEU A 104 13.12 -8.65 -5.41
C LEU A 104 12.37 -8.66 -6.75
N ASP A 105 12.00 -9.86 -7.19
CA ASP A 105 11.09 -10.07 -8.30
C ASP A 105 9.63 -10.03 -7.82
N LEU A 106 8.73 -9.58 -8.71
CA LEU A 106 7.29 -9.54 -8.46
C LEU A 106 6.57 -10.68 -9.18
N TYR A 107 5.85 -11.51 -8.43
CA TYR A 107 4.90 -12.49 -8.99
C TYR A 107 3.46 -11.99 -8.81
N VAL A 108 2.70 -11.90 -9.91
CA VAL A 108 1.31 -11.42 -9.91
C VAL A 108 0.37 -12.56 -10.26
N ALA A 109 -0.56 -12.84 -9.36
CA ALA A 109 -1.66 -13.77 -9.62
C ALA A 109 -2.75 -13.05 -10.41
N ILE A 110 -2.95 -13.48 -11.65
CA ILE A 110 -4.03 -12.99 -12.52
C ILE A 110 -5.11 -14.05 -12.68
N LYS A 111 -6.36 -13.61 -12.87
CA LYS A 111 -7.43 -14.49 -13.34
C LYS A 111 -7.42 -14.46 -14.86
N GLU A 112 -7.13 -15.60 -15.49
CA GLU A 112 -7.36 -15.74 -16.93
C GLU A 112 -8.84 -15.56 -17.25
N SER A 113 -9.16 -14.68 -18.19
CA SER A 113 -10.42 -14.74 -18.92
C SER A 113 -10.31 -15.91 -19.90
N SER A 114 -10.98 -17.02 -19.57
CA SER A 114 -11.19 -18.10 -20.53
C SER A 114 -11.81 -17.53 -21.81
N ASN A 115 -11.07 -17.58 -22.92
CA ASN A 115 -11.57 -17.29 -24.27
C ASN A 115 -12.68 -18.27 -24.67
#